data_AF-A4N652-F1
#
_entry.id   AF-A4N652-F1
#
_cell.length_a   1.000
_cell.length_b   1.000
_cell.length_c   1.000
_cell.angle_alpha   90.00
_cell.angle_beta   90.00
_cell.angle_gamma   90.00
#
_symmetry.space_group_name_H-M   'P 1'
#
loop_
_entity.id
_entity.type
_entity.pdbx_description
1 polymer ?
#
loop_
_entity_poly.entity_id
_entity_poly.type
_entity_poly.pdbx_seq_one_letter_code
_entity_poly.pdbx_strand_id
1 'polypeptide(L)'
;MSKLSYQEVLSQIQYGLISSCQPVDDGPMDKPEIVSAMAQASVMGGASGLRIEGVDNLKATRPFVNVPIIGIVKRDLPDSPVRITPFLQDIEDLANAGADIIAVDGTKRPRPVDIESAVKKSTKWAVWQWQIVLI
;
A
#
# COMPACT_ATOMS: atom_id res chain seq x y z
N MET A 1 -12.90 -5.93 -1.23
CA MET A 1 -11.85 -6.88 -0.79
C MET A 1 -11.64 -7.90 -1.89
N SER A 2 -10.38 -8.18 -2.27
CA SER A 2 -10.13 -9.32 -3.17
C SER A 2 -10.51 -10.61 -2.44
N LYS A 3 -10.99 -11.60 -3.20
CA LYS A 3 -11.41 -12.91 -2.68
C LYS A 3 -10.24 -13.88 -2.53
N LEU A 4 -9.00 -13.40 -2.68
CA LEU A 4 -7.81 -14.22 -2.76
C LEU A 4 -7.29 -14.53 -1.35
N SER A 5 -6.87 -15.79 -1.16
CA SER A 5 -6.06 -16.18 -0.01
C SER A 5 -4.69 -15.49 -0.06
N TYR A 6 -4.04 -15.40 1.09
CA TYR A 6 -2.69 -14.85 1.19
C TYR A 6 -1.68 -15.52 0.22
N GLN A 7 -1.77 -16.84 0.07
CA GLN A 7 -0.87 -17.59 -0.83
C GLN A 7 -1.11 -17.22 -2.30
N GLU A 8 -2.37 -17.03 -2.71
CA GLU A 8 -2.72 -16.60 -4.07
C GLU A 8 -2.25 -15.17 -4.34
N VAL A 9 -2.42 -14.26 -3.38
CA VAL A 9 -1.90 -12.89 -3.47
C VAL A 9 -0.40 -12.89 -3.70
N LEU A 10 0.36 -13.66 -2.91
CA LEU A 10 1.81 -13.74 -3.07
C LEU A 10 2.22 -14.39 -4.40
N SER A 11 1.53 -15.44 -4.81
CA SER A 11 1.83 -16.12 -6.06
C SER A 11 1.61 -15.22 -7.28
N GLN A 12 0.62 -14.32 -7.25
CA GLN A 12 0.34 -13.41 -8.36
C GLN A 12 1.43 -12.35 -8.55
N ILE A 13 2.02 -11.84 -7.46
CA ILE A 13 3.09 -10.84 -7.53
C ILE A 13 4.50 -11.46 -7.59
N GLN A 14 4.61 -12.78 -7.44
CA GLN A 14 5.89 -13.48 -7.44
C GLN A 14 6.59 -13.29 -8.80
N TYR A 15 7.82 -12.81 -8.77
CA TYR A 15 8.63 -12.48 -9.96
C TYR A 15 8.04 -11.38 -10.88
N GLY A 16 6.94 -10.76 -10.45
CA GLY A 16 6.27 -9.68 -11.17
C GLY A 16 6.78 -8.29 -10.79
N LEU A 17 6.46 -7.31 -11.63
CA LEU A 17 6.70 -5.91 -11.31
C LEU A 17 5.57 -5.37 -10.42
N ILE A 18 5.93 -4.78 -9.28
CA ILE A 18 5.00 -4.01 -8.45
C ILE A 18 5.22 -2.53 -8.73
N SER A 19 4.22 -1.88 -9.33
CA SER A 19 4.27 -0.44 -9.66
C SER A 19 3.78 0.40 -8.48
N SER A 20 4.57 1.38 -8.06
CA SER A 20 4.18 2.31 -7.02
C SER A 20 3.61 3.59 -7.60
N CYS A 21 2.28 3.67 -7.69
CA CYS A 21 1.56 4.81 -8.24
C CYS A 21 1.36 5.88 -7.16
N GLN A 22 2.40 6.69 -6.94
CA GLN A 22 2.42 7.75 -5.92
C GLN A 22 2.95 9.05 -6.54
N PRO A 23 2.07 10.01 -6.88
CA PRO A 23 2.51 11.29 -7.41
C PRO A 23 3.30 12.08 -6.35
N VAL A 24 3.92 13.17 -6.78
CA VAL A 24 4.52 14.13 -5.86
C VAL A 24 3.41 14.77 -5.04
N ASP A 25 3.57 14.75 -3.71
CA ASP A 25 2.65 15.39 -2.75
C ASP A 25 2.37 16.85 -3.16
N ASP A 26 1.09 17.26 -3.12
CA ASP A 26 0.60 18.57 -3.56
C ASP A 26 0.90 18.91 -5.04
N GLY A 27 1.33 17.91 -5.82
CA GLY A 27 1.61 18.05 -7.25
C GLY A 27 0.33 18.06 -8.11
N PRO A 28 0.45 18.39 -9.40
CA PRO A 28 -0.71 18.47 -10.30
C PRO A 28 -1.42 17.12 -10.51
N MET A 29 -0.72 16.01 -10.24
CA MET A 29 -1.23 14.64 -10.35
C MET A 29 -1.74 14.09 -9.01
N ASP A 30 -1.63 14.83 -7.92
CA ASP A 30 -2.04 14.41 -6.58
C ASP A 30 -3.55 14.49 -6.39
N LYS A 31 -4.26 13.67 -7.16
CA LYS A 31 -5.72 13.54 -7.14
C LYS A 31 -6.10 12.07 -7.25
N PRO A 32 -7.05 11.56 -6.45
CA PRO A 32 -7.41 10.14 -6.45
C PRO A 32 -7.76 9.57 -7.82
N GLU A 33 -8.45 10.34 -8.67
CA GLU A 33 -8.81 9.94 -10.02
C GLU A 33 -7.59 9.80 -10.96
N ILE A 34 -6.57 10.64 -10.79
CA ILE A 34 -5.32 10.58 -11.57
C ILE A 34 -4.47 9.40 -11.09
N VAL A 35 -4.37 9.20 -9.78
CA VAL A 35 -3.68 8.03 -9.19
C VAL A 35 -4.32 6.73 -9.69
N SER A 36 -5.65 6.66 -9.72
CA SER A 36 -6.40 5.53 -10.26
C SER A 36 -6.11 5.29 -11.74
N ALA A 37 -6.06 6.34 -12.56
CA ALA A 37 -5.72 6.23 -13.98
C ALA A 37 -4.28 5.73 -14.20
N MET A 38 -3.32 6.24 -13.42
CA MET A 38 -1.92 5.78 -13.44
C MET A 38 -1.80 4.30 -13.04
N ALA A 39 -2.53 3.88 -12.00
CA ALA A 39 -2.57 2.48 -11.58
C ALA A 39 -3.14 1.54 -12.65
N GLN A 40 -4.22 1.95 -13.32
CA GLN A 40 -4.78 1.21 -14.45
C GLN A 40 -3.77 1.10 -15.60
N ALA A 41 -3.09 2.20 -15.94
CA ALA A 41 -2.05 2.20 -16.97
C ALA A 41 -0.88 1.26 -16.62
N SER A 42 -0.43 1.25 -15.36
CA SER A 42 0.61 0.32 -14.89
C SER A 42 0.19 -1.14 -15.04
N VAL A 43 -1.06 -1.48 -14.69
CA VAL A 43 -1.60 -2.84 -14.87
C VAL A 43 -1.68 -3.21 -16.35
N MET A 44 -2.15 -2.31 -17.21
CA MET A 44 -2.16 -2.52 -18.66
C MET A 44 -0.75 -2.70 -19.24
N GLY A 45 0.25 -2.04 -18.64
CA GLY A 45 1.67 -2.19 -18.96
C GLY A 45 2.30 -3.49 -18.44
N GLY A 46 1.54 -4.34 -17.74
CA GLY A 46 1.99 -5.64 -17.26
C GLY A 46 2.45 -5.67 -15.80
N ALA A 47 2.19 -4.63 -15.01
CA ALA A 47 2.43 -4.68 -13.57
C ALA A 47 1.58 -5.78 -12.92
N SER A 48 2.23 -6.68 -12.18
CA SER A 48 1.59 -7.80 -11.49
C SER A 48 0.97 -7.40 -10.16
N GLY A 49 1.34 -6.22 -9.64
CA GLY A 49 0.78 -5.64 -8.43
C GLY A 49 0.98 -4.13 -8.37
N LEU A 50 0.33 -3.50 -7.40
CA LEU A 50 0.38 -2.06 -7.19
C LEU A 50 0.79 -1.73 -5.77
N ARG A 51 1.41 -0.57 -5.57
CA ARG A 51 1.55 0.07 -4.27
C ARG A 51 0.89 1.43 -4.28
N ILE A 52 -0.16 1.59 -3.49
CA ILE A 52 -0.95 2.83 -3.39
C ILE A 52 -0.73 3.45 -2.01
N GLU A 53 -0.46 4.75 -2.00
CA GLU A 53 -0.40 5.58 -0.80
C GLU A 53 -1.72 6.34 -0.66
N GLY A 54 -2.27 6.37 0.56
CA GLY A 54 -3.49 7.10 0.88
C GLY A 54 -4.76 6.26 0.74
N VAL A 55 -5.66 6.41 1.72
CA VAL A 55 -6.93 5.67 1.80
C VAL A 55 -7.86 6.06 0.65
N ASP A 56 -7.90 7.34 0.27
CA ASP A 56 -8.79 7.82 -0.79
C ASP A 56 -8.29 7.41 -2.18
N ASN A 57 -6.97 7.46 -2.40
CA ASN A 57 -6.34 6.92 -3.61
C ASN A 57 -6.62 5.42 -3.76
N LEU A 58 -6.52 4.66 -2.66
CA LEU A 58 -6.81 3.23 -2.65
C LEU A 58 -8.29 2.95 -2.98
N LYS A 59 -9.22 3.68 -2.36
CA LYS A 59 -10.67 3.58 -2.65
C LYS A 59 -10.99 3.93 -4.10
N ALA A 60 -10.34 4.95 -4.66
CA ALA A 60 -10.52 5.35 -6.06
C ALA A 60 -9.93 4.34 -7.05
N THR A 61 -8.85 3.64 -6.66
CA THR A 61 -8.16 2.67 -7.53
C THR A 61 -8.82 1.29 -7.52
N ARG A 62 -9.18 0.80 -6.33
CA ARG A 62 -9.60 -0.60 -6.13
C ARG A 62 -10.72 -1.09 -7.07
N PRO A 63 -11.75 -0.29 -7.41
CA PRO A 63 -12.83 -0.74 -8.31
C PRO A 63 -12.38 -1.05 -9.75
N PHE A 64 -11.24 -0.51 -10.20
CA PHE A 64 -10.82 -0.58 -11.62
C PHE A 64 -9.72 -1.60 -11.89
N VAL A 65 -9.14 -2.21 -10.85
CA VAL A 65 -8.03 -3.14 -10.97
C VAL A 65 -8.31 -4.39 -10.16
N ASN A 66 -7.83 -5.54 -10.63
CA ASN A 66 -7.96 -6.84 -9.93
C ASN A 66 -6.63 -7.39 -9.41
N VAL A 67 -5.50 -6.76 -9.76
CA VAL A 67 -4.18 -7.15 -9.25
C VAL A 67 -4.06 -6.87 -7.74
N PRO A 68 -3.15 -7.53 -7.03
CA PRO A 68 -2.88 -7.24 -5.63
C PRO A 68 -2.45 -5.80 -5.40
N ILE A 69 -2.99 -5.18 -4.35
CA ILE A 69 -2.60 -3.83 -3.91
C ILE A 69 -1.93 -3.86 -2.54
N ILE A 70 -0.72 -3.32 -2.48
CA ILE A 70 0.00 -2.96 -1.26
C ILE A 70 -0.41 -1.54 -0.84
N GLY A 71 -1.18 -1.40 0.24
CA GLY A 71 -1.58 -0.12 0.81
C GLY A 71 -0.55 0.42 1.80
N ILE A 72 -0.35 1.74 1.78
CA ILE A 72 0.36 2.48 2.84
C ILE A 72 -0.35 3.81 3.12
N VAL A 73 -0.08 4.39 4.29
CA VAL A 73 -0.35 5.80 4.57
C VAL A 73 0.97 6.44 4.98
N LYS A 74 1.34 7.59 4.41
CA LYS A 74 2.51 8.35 4.88
C LYS A 74 2.08 9.45 5.83
N ARG A 75 2.81 9.62 6.93
CA ARG A 75 2.61 10.72 7.87
C ARG A 75 3.96 11.25 8.31
N ASP A 76 4.12 12.57 8.31
CA ASP A 76 5.24 13.23 8.96
C ASP A 76 4.89 13.48 10.42
N LEU A 77 5.69 12.89 11.33
CA LEU A 77 5.47 12.94 12.76
C LEU A 77 6.53 13.84 13.41
N PRO A 78 6.14 14.73 14.35
CA PRO A 78 7.09 15.63 15.02
C PRO A 78 8.07 14.88 15.94
N ASP A 79 7.67 13.72 16.46
CA ASP A 79 8.36 12.95 17.50
C ASP A 79 8.91 11.60 17.00
N SER A 80 8.76 11.28 15.71
CA SER A 80 9.20 10.01 15.15
C SER A 80 9.69 10.15 13.70
N PRO A 81 10.82 9.50 13.35
CA PRO A 81 11.29 9.43 11.96
C PRO A 81 10.56 8.36 11.13
N VAL A 82 9.62 7.62 11.72
CA VAL A 82 8.79 6.63 11.01
C VAL A 82 7.69 7.35 10.25
N ARG A 83 7.63 7.12 8.94
CA ARG A 83 6.63 7.75 8.05
C ARG A 83 5.58 6.79 7.52
N ILE A 84 5.95 5.52 7.29
CA ILE A 84 5.12 4.56 6.56
C ILE A 84 4.22 3.82 7.55
N THR A 85 2.92 4.11 7.47
CA THR A 85 1.81 3.48 8.21
C THR A 85 2.12 3.39 9.70
N PRO A 86 2.32 4.53 10.39
CA PRO A 86 2.80 4.54 11.77
C PRO A 86 1.74 4.14 12.81
N PHE A 87 0.43 4.22 12.50
CA PHE A 87 -0.64 3.97 13.45
C PHE A 87 -1.47 2.72 13.12
N LEU A 88 -2.08 2.12 14.14
CA LEU A 88 -3.00 0.99 13.97
C LEU A 88 -4.26 1.35 13.17
N GLN A 89 -4.72 2.60 13.29
CA GLN A 89 -5.88 3.08 12.53
C GLN A 89 -5.60 3.09 11.03
N ASP A 90 -4.38 3.46 10.62
CA ASP A 90 -3.99 3.43 9.21
C ASP A 90 -4.12 2.01 8.63
N ILE A 91 -3.77 0.99 9.41
CA ILE A 91 -3.90 -0.42 9.03
C ILE A 91 -5.37 -0.79 8.85
N GLU A 92 -6.25 -0.39 9.78
CA GLU A 92 -7.68 -0.64 9.67
C GLU A 92 -8.29 0.04 8.45
N ASP A 93 -7.96 1.31 8.22
CA ASP A 93 -8.51 2.11 7.14
C ASP A 93 -8.08 1.58 5.77
N LEU A 94 -6.82 1.16 5.64
CA LEU A 94 -6.30 0.51 4.42
C LEU A 94 -6.96 -0.85 4.17
N ALA A 95 -7.16 -1.66 5.22
CA ALA A 95 -7.85 -2.94 5.10
C ALA A 95 -9.31 -2.74 4.63
N ASN A 96 -10.02 -1.78 5.23
CA ASN A 96 -11.39 -1.44 4.89
C ASN A 96 -11.52 -0.86 3.47
N ALA A 97 -10.51 -0.10 3.03
CA ALA A 97 -10.43 0.42 1.66
C ALA A 97 -10.08 -0.66 0.61
N GLY A 98 -9.68 -1.86 1.04
CA GLY A 98 -9.50 -3.01 0.17
C GLY A 98 -8.07 -3.28 -0.28
N ALA A 99 -7.07 -2.89 0.53
CA ALA A 99 -5.71 -3.37 0.37
C ALA A 99 -5.62 -4.89 0.58
N ASP A 100 -4.79 -5.56 -0.22
CA ASP A 100 -4.50 -7.00 -0.09
C ASP A 100 -3.24 -7.24 0.74
N ILE A 101 -2.38 -6.23 0.84
CA ILE A 101 -1.17 -6.24 1.65
C ILE A 101 -1.08 -4.85 2.29
N ILE A 102 -0.71 -4.77 3.57
CA ILE A 102 -0.50 -3.48 4.24
C ILE A 102 0.96 -3.40 4.62
N ALA A 103 1.67 -2.44 4.02
CA ALA A 103 3.07 -2.23 4.36
C ALA A 103 3.20 -1.23 5.52
N VAL A 104 4.07 -1.58 6.46
CA VAL A 104 4.43 -0.76 7.62
C VAL A 104 5.95 -0.57 7.62
N ASP A 105 6.43 0.51 8.22
CA ASP A 105 7.86 0.69 8.43
C ASP A 105 8.41 -0.43 9.33
N GLY A 106 9.40 -1.19 8.84
CA GLY A 106 10.02 -2.31 9.56
C GLY A 106 11.31 -1.96 10.31
N THR A 107 11.66 -0.68 10.43
CA THR A 107 12.90 -0.26 11.12
C THR A 107 12.75 -0.29 12.64
N LYS A 108 13.88 -0.34 13.36
CA LYS A 108 13.96 -0.27 14.82
C LYS A 108 13.98 1.17 15.37
N ARG A 109 13.56 2.16 14.57
CA ARG A 109 13.58 3.57 14.96
C ARG A 109 12.44 3.88 15.95
N PRO A 110 12.56 4.96 16.76
CA PRO A 110 11.48 5.42 17.63
C PRO A 110 10.18 5.63 16.84
N ARG A 111 9.05 5.15 17.38
CA ARG A 111 7.77 5.09 16.67
C ARG A 111 6.59 5.13 17.65
N PRO A 112 5.42 5.63 17.23
CA PRO A 112 4.27 5.76 18.11
C PRO A 112 3.63 4.40 18.46
N VAL A 113 3.71 3.42 17.55
CA VAL A 113 3.19 2.07 17.73
C VAL A 113 4.30 1.07 17.44
N ASP A 114 4.53 0.12 18.35
CA ASP A 114 5.55 -0.91 18.17
C ASP A 114 5.22 -1.85 17.00
N ILE A 115 6.28 -2.46 16.43
CA ILE A 115 6.13 -3.31 15.23
C ILE A 115 5.32 -4.58 15.51
N GLU A 116 5.36 -5.12 16.72
CA GLU A 116 4.63 -6.34 17.08
C GLU A 116 3.13 -6.08 17.08
N SER A 117 2.70 -4.97 17.67
CA SER A 117 1.31 -4.50 17.64
C SER A 117 0.83 -4.23 16.21
N ALA A 118 1.67 -3.59 15.38
CA ALA A 118 1.35 -3.36 13.97
C ALA A 118 1.18 -4.68 13.20
N VAL A 119 2.11 -5.63 13.35
CA VAL A 119 2.02 -6.96 12.72
C VAL A 119 0.81 -7.74 13.20
N LYS A 120 0.53 -7.74 14.52
CA LYS A 120 -0.64 -8.40 15.10
C LYS A 120 -1.94 -7.84 14.52
N LYS A 121 -2.04 -6.52 14.35
CA LYS A 121 -3.21 -5.90 13.72
C LYS A 121 -3.35 -6.28 12.24
N SER A 122 -2.22 -6.49 11.59
CA SER A 122 -2.13 -6.95 10.20
C SER A 122 -2.32 -8.45 10.01
N THR A 123 -2.67 -9.29 11.00
CA THR A 123 -2.66 -10.78 10.93
C THR A 123 -3.58 -11.46 9.89
N LYS A 124 -4.14 -10.71 8.92
CA LYS A 124 -4.64 -11.27 7.65
C LYS A 124 -3.72 -11.00 6.44
N TRP A 125 -2.62 -10.27 6.60
CA TRP A 125 -1.89 -9.59 5.53
C TRP A 125 -0.39 -9.56 5.82
N ALA A 126 0.45 -9.84 4.81
CA ALA A 126 1.90 -9.88 5.00
C ALA A 126 2.55 -8.49 5.12
N VAL A 127 3.66 -8.45 5.85
CA VAL A 127 4.59 -7.32 5.88
C VAL A 127 5.69 -7.56 4.85
N TRP A 128 5.84 -6.63 3.90
CA TRP A 128 6.82 -6.72 2.81
C TRP A 128 7.92 -5.68 2.94
N GLN A 129 9.17 -6.11 2.71
CA GLN A 129 10.33 -5.23 2.57
C GLN A 129 10.97 -5.41 1.18
N TRP A 130 11.07 -4.28 0.47
CA TRP A 130 12.01 -3.95 -0.61
C TRP A 130 12.07 -4.88 -1.84
N GLN A 131 11.08 -4.75 -2.73
CA GLN A 131 11.26 -4.78 -4.19
C GLN A 131 10.08 -4.01 -4.82
N ILE A 132 10.21 -2.69 -4.90
CA ILE A 132 9.19 -1.81 -5.49
C ILE A 132 9.92 -0.89 -6.47
N VAL A 133 9.50 -0.93 -7.73
CA VAL A 133 9.96 0.04 -8.73
C VAL A 133 9.01 1.23 -8.67
N LEU A 134 9.57 2.42 -8.42
CA LEU A 134 8.85 3.68 -8.51
C LEU A 134 8.63 3.95 -10.00
N ILE A 135 7.36 4.04 -10.42
CA ILE A 135 6.99 4.56 -11.74
C ILE A 135 6.36 5.93 -11.52
#